data_AF-A0A960M413-F1
#
_entry.id   AF-A0A960M413-F1
#
_cell.length_a   1.000
_cell.length_b   1.000
_cell.length_c   1.000
_cell.angle_alpha   90.00
_cell.angle_beta   90.00
_cell.angle_gamma   90.00
#
_symmetry.space_group_name_H-M   'P 1'
#
loop_
_entity.id
_entity.type
_entity.pdbx_description
1 polymer ?
#
loop_
_entity_poly.entity_id
_entity_poly.type
_entity_poly.pdbx_seq_one_letter_code
_entity_poly.pdbx_strand_id
1 'polypeptide(L)'
;MRRYLIAKELTFVHIHKILKLLNSGVLLLFLGALVWLGLLLFQSNEENGSFSEKIPKTKTLDKTLVTYEKIGEGALKISSELKSFPLPDLKREMRFLGKNTRPDATIYDLLIHVGLKGSGQSLKVVSGQKLYLTYVEGEKPYLQFSSEPTPLWIMPHLSESGETLVELGVRLLTEGNEKLVEEKKTFEIEDLLQKEDPSKKDPLFQQAVGLLQKGHWWEPDRLFELYGGFEYQALKNHERIEFSYEEKPNVVHFRQGDTLVWKDGKWSRVFVGKETRKAPIAQAKMVTPQKIEWELWSSDGLEKASVTHEKERAQ
;
A
#
# COMPACT_ATOMS: atom_id res chain seq x y z
N MET A 1 -71.68 -44.88 5.15
CA MET A 1 -70.86 -43.71 5.57
C MET A 1 -69.70 -43.36 4.61
N ARG A 2 -69.67 -43.84 3.34
CA ARG A 2 -68.60 -43.58 2.36
C ARG A 2 -68.96 -42.59 1.24
N ARG A 3 -70.26 -42.27 1.06
CA ARG A 3 -70.75 -41.38 -0.01
C ARG A 3 -70.77 -39.89 0.37
N TYR A 4 -70.74 -39.56 1.66
CA TYR A 4 -70.75 -38.17 2.14
C TYR A 4 -69.36 -37.51 2.14
N LEU A 5 -68.28 -38.29 2.19
CA LEU A 5 -66.90 -37.76 2.13
C LEU A 5 -66.50 -37.32 0.71
N ILE A 6 -66.99 -38.00 -0.32
CA ILE A 6 -66.63 -37.71 -1.72
C ILE A 6 -67.23 -36.37 -2.20
N ALA A 7 -68.41 -35.99 -1.67
CA ALA A 7 -69.05 -34.72 -2.04
C ALA A 7 -68.36 -33.48 -1.42
N LYS A 8 -67.71 -33.61 -0.26
CA LYS A 8 -66.94 -32.52 0.37
C LYS A 8 -65.59 -32.27 -0.31
N GLU A 9 -64.92 -33.32 -0.75
CA GLU A 9 -63.65 -33.20 -1.50
C GLU A 9 -63.84 -32.49 -2.86
N LEU A 10 -64.92 -32.81 -3.58
CA LEU A 10 -65.17 -32.21 -4.91
C LEU A 10 -65.48 -30.71 -4.87
N THR A 11 -66.15 -30.26 -3.79
CA THR A 11 -66.50 -28.84 -3.59
C THR A 11 -65.28 -28.01 -3.15
N PHE A 12 -64.40 -28.58 -2.33
CA PHE A 12 -63.17 -27.90 -1.90
C PHE A 12 -62.18 -27.66 -3.05
N VAL A 13 -62.03 -28.64 -3.96
CA VAL A 13 -61.16 -28.50 -5.14
C VAL A 13 -61.66 -27.43 -6.12
N HIS A 14 -62.98 -27.29 -6.28
CA HIS A 14 -63.55 -26.25 -7.13
C HIS A 14 -63.36 -24.85 -6.54
N ILE A 15 -63.57 -24.69 -5.23
CA ILE A 15 -63.38 -23.41 -4.54
C ILE A 15 -61.91 -22.95 -4.61
N HIS A 16 -60.95 -23.88 -4.44
CA HIS A 16 -59.53 -23.54 -4.53
C HIS A 16 -59.10 -23.11 -5.96
N LYS A 17 -59.67 -23.72 -7.00
CA LYS A 17 -59.43 -23.31 -8.40
C LYS A 17 -60.01 -21.92 -8.70
N ILE A 18 -61.20 -21.62 -8.21
CA ILE A 18 -61.84 -20.30 -8.38
C ILE A 18 -61.04 -19.22 -7.65
N LEU A 19 -60.55 -19.50 -6.44
CA LEU A 19 -59.74 -18.53 -5.67
C LEU A 19 -58.39 -18.24 -6.33
N LYS A 20 -57.75 -19.25 -6.95
CA LYS A 20 -56.52 -19.06 -7.74
C LYS A 20 -56.76 -18.22 -8.99
N LEU A 21 -57.88 -18.44 -9.70
CA LEU A 21 -58.25 -17.64 -10.87
C LEU A 21 -58.54 -16.18 -10.49
N LEU A 22 -59.22 -15.95 -9.37
CA LEU A 22 -59.48 -14.59 -8.86
C LEU A 22 -58.18 -13.86 -8.51
N ASN A 23 -57.25 -14.54 -7.81
CA ASN A 23 -55.94 -13.96 -7.47
C ASN A 23 -55.09 -13.66 -8.71
N SER A 24 -55.14 -14.51 -9.75
CA SER A 24 -54.43 -14.22 -11.01
C SER A 24 -55.02 -13.04 -11.76
N GLY A 25 -56.34 -12.85 -11.70
CA GLY A 25 -57.01 -11.69 -12.31
C GLY A 25 -56.66 -10.38 -11.62
N VAL A 26 -56.62 -10.36 -10.29
CA VAL A 26 -56.21 -9.18 -9.51
C VAL A 26 -54.75 -8.81 -9.77
N LEU A 27 -53.87 -9.81 -9.90
CA LEU A 27 -52.45 -9.57 -10.22
C LEU A 27 -52.28 -8.92 -11.60
N LEU A 28 -53.05 -9.37 -12.60
CA LEU A 28 -53.01 -8.80 -13.95
C LEU A 28 -53.53 -7.36 -14.00
N LEU A 29 -54.57 -7.03 -13.22
CA LEU A 29 -55.04 -5.65 -13.09
C LEU A 29 -54.00 -4.75 -12.44
N PHE A 30 -53.28 -5.25 -11.43
CA PHE A 30 -52.22 -4.50 -10.76
C PHE A 30 -51.02 -4.23 -11.67
N LEU A 31 -50.63 -5.22 -12.47
CA LEU A 31 -49.59 -5.07 -13.50
C LEU A 31 -50.02 -4.07 -14.59
N GLY A 32 -51.28 -4.12 -15.03
CA GLY A 32 -51.82 -3.14 -15.98
C GLY A 32 -51.78 -1.71 -15.44
N ALA A 33 -52.13 -1.52 -14.16
CA ALA A 33 -52.07 -0.20 -13.51
C ALA A 33 -50.63 0.34 -13.42
N LEU A 34 -49.65 -0.52 -13.14
CA LEU A 34 -48.23 -0.13 -13.10
C LEU A 34 -47.70 0.28 -14.49
N VAL A 35 -48.09 -0.42 -15.55
CA VAL A 35 -47.73 -0.05 -16.93
C VAL A 35 -48.38 1.28 -17.32
N TRP A 36 -49.64 1.49 -16.94
CA TRP A 36 -50.35 2.74 -17.22
C TRP A 36 -49.73 3.93 -16.46
N LEU A 37 -49.33 3.74 -15.20
CA LEU A 37 -48.62 4.74 -14.40
C LEU A 37 -47.24 5.07 -15.00
N GLY A 38 -46.52 4.07 -15.51
CA GLY A 38 -45.26 4.26 -16.22
C GLY A 38 -45.41 5.08 -17.50
N LEU A 39 -46.49 4.87 -18.27
CA LEU A 39 -46.79 5.66 -19.47
C LEU A 39 -47.15 7.11 -19.15
N LEU A 40 -47.88 7.36 -18.06
CA LEU A 40 -48.18 8.72 -17.59
C LEU A 40 -46.92 9.49 -17.17
N LEU A 41 -45.99 8.82 -16.48
CA LEU A 41 -44.72 9.44 -16.10
C LEU A 41 -43.80 9.68 -17.30
N PHE A 42 -43.89 8.85 -18.35
CA PHE A 42 -43.16 9.09 -19.60
C PHE A 42 -43.74 10.27 -20.41
N GLN A 43 -45.06 10.44 -20.45
CA GLN A 43 -45.69 11.59 -21.13
C GLN A 43 -45.48 12.93 -20.40
N SER A 44 -45.24 12.91 -19.08
CA SER A 44 -44.91 14.12 -18.32
C SER A 44 -43.51 14.67 -18.59
N ASN A 45 -42.66 13.94 -19.33
CA ASN A 45 -41.27 14.33 -19.59
C ASN A 45 -41.03 14.79 -21.04
N GLU A 46 -42.09 14.95 -21.84
CA GLU A 46 -42.06 15.56 -23.18
C GLU A 46 -42.89 16.86 -23.24
N GLU A 47 -42.68 17.79 -22.30
CA GLU A 47 -42.85 19.20 -22.66
C GLU A 47 -41.63 19.64 -23.47
N ASN A 48 -41.68 19.30 -24.76
CA ASN A 48 -40.91 19.97 -25.80
C ASN A 48 -41.35 21.43 -25.85
N GLY A 49 -40.72 22.26 -25.01
CA GLY A 49 -40.76 23.71 -25.12
C GLY A 49 -40.24 24.12 -26.50
N SER A 50 -41.16 24.43 -27.42
CA SER A 50 -40.82 25.11 -28.67
C SER A 50 -40.48 26.57 -28.36
N PHE A 51 -39.23 26.81 -27.96
CA PHE A 51 -38.69 28.15 -27.85
C PHE A 51 -38.36 28.65 -29.27
N SER A 52 -39.31 29.36 -29.88
CA SER A 52 -39.06 30.12 -31.10
C SER A 52 -38.19 31.32 -30.76
N GLU A 53 -36.87 31.14 -30.84
CA GLU A 53 -35.89 32.19 -30.68
C GLU A 53 -35.95 33.14 -31.89
N LYS A 54 -36.76 34.20 -31.78
CA LYS A 54 -36.57 35.41 -32.60
C LYS A 54 -35.29 36.07 -32.13
N ILE A 55 -34.18 35.83 -32.82
CA ILE A 55 -32.90 36.53 -32.62
C ILE A 55 -33.15 38.05 -32.77
N PRO A 56 -33.07 38.85 -31.69
CA PRO A 56 -32.96 40.29 -31.84
C PRO A 56 -31.50 40.61 -32.20
N LYS A 57 -31.33 41.21 -33.37
CA LYS A 57 -30.07 41.73 -33.87
C LYS A 57 -29.40 42.63 -32.82
N THR A 58 -28.18 42.25 -32.44
CA THR A 58 -27.06 43.11 -32.02
C THR A 58 -27.43 44.40 -31.28
N LYS A 59 -27.32 44.36 -29.95
CA LYS A 59 -26.73 45.46 -29.18
C LYS A 59 -25.69 44.86 -28.24
N THR A 60 -24.47 45.38 -28.39
CA THR A 60 -23.29 45.21 -27.55
C THR A 60 -23.65 45.07 -26.07
N LEU A 61 -23.47 43.86 -25.53
CA LEU A 61 -23.58 43.58 -24.11
C LEU A 61 -22.29 44.07 -23.46
N ASP A 62 -22.38 45.21 -22.77
CA ASP A 62 -21.38 45.59 -21.78
C ASP A 62 -21.20 44.41 -20.81
N LYS A 63 -19.95 43.96 -20.67
CA LYS A 63 -19.53 43.00 -19.65
C LYS A 63 -19.63 43.67 -18.28
N THR A 64 -20.84 43.85 -17.76
CA THR A 64 -21.01 43.90 -16.31
C THR A 64 -20.88 42.48 -15.80
N LEU A 65 -19.72 42.18 -15.22
CA LEU A 65 -19.47 41.04 -14.36
C LEU A 65 -20.64 40.90 -13.38
N VAL A 66 -21.58 40.02 -13.68
CA VAL A 66 -22.57 39.58 -12.72
C VAL A 66 -21.81 38.68 -11.75
N THR A 67 -21.34 39.29 -10.66
CA THR A 67 -20.71 38.57 -9.56
C THR A 67 -21.70 37.55 -9.02
N TYR A 68 -21.42 36.26 -9.21
CA TYR A 68 -22.25 35.14 -8.72
C TYR A 68 -22.47 35.17 -7.20
N GLU A 69 -21.72 36.00 -6.47
CA GLU A 69 -21.89 36.24 -5.02
C GLU A 69 -23.24 36.85 -4.64
N LYS A 70 -24.00 37.44 -5.57
CA LYS A 70 -25.32 38.01 -5.27
C LYS A 70 -26.51 37.07 -5.51
N ILE A 71 -26.27 35.84 -5.97
CA ILE A 71 -27.34 34.84 -6.09
C ILE A 71 -27.43 34.09 -4.76
N GLY A 72 -28.39 34.50 -3.91
CA GLY A 72 -28.79 33.79 -2.70
C GLY A 72 -28.35 34.48 -1.41
N GLU A 73 -29.02 35.57 -1.04
CA GLU A 73 -29.08 36.00 0.37
C GLU A 73 -30.37 35.45 1.00
N GLY A 74 -30.24 34.78 2.16
CA GLY A 74 -31.34 34.10 2.86
C GLY A 74 -31.14 32.59 2.98
N ALA A 75 -32.22 31.84 3.23
CA ALA A 75 -32.19 30.38 3.46
C ALA A 75 -31.65 29.54 2.28
N LEU A 76 -31.43 30.16 1.12
CA LEU A 76 -30.85 29.57 -0.09
C LEU A 76 -29.41 30.04 -0.36
N LYS A 77 -28.75 30.66 0.64
CA LYS A 77 -27.34 31.03 0.54
C LYS A 77 -26.50 29.79 0.32
N ILE A 78 -25.95 29.67 -0.88
CA ILE A 78 -24.92 28.68 -1.18
C ILE A 78 -23.69 29.10 -0.38
N SER A 79 -23.44 28.44 0.75
CA SER A 79 -22.19 28.63 1.49
C SER A 79 -21.05 28.20 0.57
N SER A 80 -20.27 29.15 0.07
CA SER A 80 -19.05 28.90 -0.70
C SER A 80 -17.91 28.29 0.14
N GLU A 81 -18.17 28.02 1.43
CA GLU A 81 -17.36 27.13 2.24
C GLU A 81 -17.44 25.73 1.63
N LEU A 82 -16.43 25.39 0.83
CA LEU A 82 -16.15 24.04 0.38
C LEU A 82 -16.10 23.11 1.59
N LYS A 83 -17.24 22.48 1.89
CA LYS A 83 -17.36 21.44 2.90
C LYS A 83 -16.62 20.21 2.35
N SER A 84 -15.42 19.97 2.87
CA SER A 84 -14.60 18.75 2.74
C SER A 84 -14.67 18.06 1.38
N PHE A 85 -13.60 18.13 0.59
CA PHE A 85 -13.50 17.36 -0.63
C PHE A 85 -13.53 15.86 -0.31
N PRO A 86 -14.32 15.06 -1.03
CA PRO A 86 -14.23 13.62 -0.92
C PRO A 86 -12.87 13.18 -1.47
N LEU A 87 -11.89 13.02 -0.57
CA LEU A 87 -10.59 12.46 -0.90
C LEU A 87 -10.79 11.02 -1.40
N PRO A 88 -10.18 10.64 -2.54
CA PRO A 88 -10.29 9.27 -3.07
C PRO A 88 -9.81 8.28 -2.01
N ASP A 89 -10.46 7.11 -1.92
CA ASP A 89 -10.08 6.04 -0.98
C ASP A 89 -8.78 5.35 -1.43
N LEU A 90 -7.66 6.06 -1.25
CA LEU A 90 -6.32 5.60 -1.59
C LEU A 90 -5.91 4.35 -0.80
N LYS A 91 -6.57 4.03 0.32
CA LYS A 91 -6.28 2.83 1.11
C LYS A 91 -6.45 1.56 0.26
N ARG A 92 -7.38 1.57 -0.71
CA ARG A 92 -7.64 0.42 -1.59
C ARG A 92 -6.69 0.35 -2.77
N GLU A 93 -6.20 1.48 -3.26
CA GLU A 93 -5.37 1.57 -4.47
C GLU A 93 -3.87 1.58 -4.19
N MET A 94 -3.44 1.97 -3.00
CA MET A 94 -2.04 1.92 -2.62
C MET A 94 -1.64 0.54 -2.11
N ARG A 95 -0.37 0.20 -2.33
CA ARG A 95 0.31 -0.95 -1.74
C ARG A 95 1.60 -0.46 -1.12
N PHE A 96 1.86 -0.89 0.10
CA PHE A 96 3.18 -0.80 0.68
C PHE A 96 3.96 -2.07 0.34
N LEU A 97 5.16 -1.91 -0.20
CA LEU A 97 5.99 -3.03 -0.67
C LEU A 97 7.14 -3.33 0.28
N GLY A 98 7.68 -2.33 0.98
CA GLY A 98 8.74 -2.54 1.96
C GLY A 98 9.28 -1.26 2.60
N LYS A 99 9.97 -1.42 3.72
CA LYS A 99 10.72 -0.38 4.43
C LYS A 99 12.17 -0.79 4.61
N ASN A 100 13.06 0.19 4.52
CA ASN A 100 14.45 0.02 4.95
C ASN A 100 14.49 -0.14 6.49
N THR A 101 14.88 -1.33 6.95
CA THR A 101 15.04 -1.66 8.39
C THR A 101 16.49 -1.88 8.78
N ARG A 102 17.44 -1.40 7.96
CA ARG A 102 18.85 -1.62 8.22
C ARG A 102 19.32 -0.91 9.49
N PRO A 103 20.23 -1.51 10.28
CA PRO A 103 20.78 -0.89 11.49
C PRO A 103 21.61 0.37 11.22
N ASP A 104 22.08 0.57 9.99
CA ASP A 104 22.86 1.74 9.55
C ASP A 104 22.03 2.78 8.80
N ALA A 105 20.72 2.59 8.67
CA ALA A 105 19.83 3.57 8.07
C ALA A 105 19.72 4.78 9.01
N THR A 106 20.30 5.91 8.59
CA THR A 106 19.99 7.20 9.21
C THR A 106 18.48 7.46 9.07
N ILE A 107 17.83 8.09 10.05
CA ILE A 107 16.38 8.41 10.00
C ILE A 107 16.00 9.12 8.68
N TYR A 108 16.93 9.89 8.13
CA TYR A 108 16.78 10.63 6.87
C TYR A 108 16.96 9.80 5.59
N ASP A 109 17.47 8.56 5.67
CA ASP A 109 17.69 7.64 4.55
C ASP A 109 16.70 6.46 4.56
N LEU A 110 15.62 6.57 5.34
CA LEU A 110 14.57 5.56 5.39
C LEU A 110 13.82 5.54 4.06
N LEU A 111 14.21 4.60 3.20
CA LEU A 111 13.57 4.33 1.93
C LEU A 111 12.30 3.51 2.17
N ILE A 112 11.22 3.99 1.59
CA ILE A 112 9.89 3.37 1.58
C ILE A 112 9.57 2.99 0.15
N HIS A 113 9.14 1.76 -0.08
CA HIS A 113 8.71 1.29 -1.39
C HIS A 113 7.19 1.31 -1.46
N VAL A 114 6.64 2.20 -2.29
CA VAL A 114 5.20 2.38 -2.48
C VAL A 114 4.81 1.91 -3.88
N GLY A 115 3.72 1.15 -3.98
CA GLY A 115 3.12 0.71 -5.24
C GLY A 115 1.69 1.22 -5.40
N LEU A 116 1.24 1.37 -6.64
CA LEU A 116 -0.15 1.66 -7.02
C LEU A 116 -0.74 0.43 -7.72
N LYS A 117 -1.89 -0.05 -7.25
CA LYS A 117 -2.57 -1.23 -7.79
C LYS A 117 -3.06 -1.02 -9.22
N GLY A 118 -3.61 0.16 -9.51
CA GLY A 118 -4.23 0.46 -10.80
C GLY A 118 -3.23 0.55 -11.95
N SER A 119 -2.11 1.24 -11.75
CA SER A 119 -1.05 1.39 -12.77
C SER A 119 0.01 0.28 -12.73
N GLY A 120 0.08 -0.51 -11.63
CA GLY A 120 1.15 -1.48 -11.42
C GLY A 120 2.53 -0.83 -11.20
N GLN A 121 2.60 0.51 -11.13
CA GLN A 121 3.83 1.24 -10.88
C GLN A 121 4.23 1.14 -9.42
N SER A 122 5.54 1.12 -9.18
CA SER A 122 6.09 1.17 -7.84
C SER A 122 7.30 2.08 -7.80
N LEU A 123 7.43 2.87 -6.74
CA LEU A 123 8.46 3.88 -6.56
C LEU A 123 9.10 3.74 -5.17
N LYS A 124 10.43 3.85 -5.14
CA LYS A 124 11.19 3.93 -3.89
C LYS A 124 11.38 5.40 -3.54
N VAL A 125 10.99 5.77 -2.33
CA VAL A 125 10.90 7.18 -1.90
C VAL A 125 11.46 7.34 -0.51
N VAL A 126 12.05 8.49 -0.23
CA VAL A 126 12.53 8.81 1.12
C VAL A 126 11.33 9.15 2.00
N SER A 127 11.35 8.71 3.26
CA SER A 127 10.34 9.08 4.26
C SER A 127 10.18 10.60 4.33
N GLY A 128 8.93 11.08 4.28
CA GLY A 128 8.60 12.51 4.27
C GLY A 128 8.72 13.19 2.90
N GLN A 129 9.07 12.46 1.83
CA GLN A 129 9.08 13.03 0.48
C GLN A 129 7.67 13.11 -0.10
N LYS A 130 7.32 14.28 -0.62
CA LYS A 130 6.05 14.54 -1.30
C LYS A 130 6.06 13.92 -2.71
N LEU A 131 5.08 13.07 -2.99
CA LEU A 131 4.85 12.47 -4.31
C LEU A 131 3.55 12.99 -4.89
N TYR A 132 3.57 13.27 -6.18
CA TYR A 132 2.43 13.78 -6.91
C TYR A 132 1.74 12.65 -7.67
N LEU A 133 0.42 12.67 -7.67
CA LEU A 133 -0.42 11.67 -8.32
C LEU A 133 -1.26 12.32 -9.41
N THR A 134 -1.39 11.63 -10.55
CA THR A 134 -2.30 12.00 -11.63
C THR A 134 -3.37 10.93 -11.76
N TYR A 135 -4.60 11.37 -11.96
CA TYR A 135 -5.72 10.50 -12.30
C TYR A 135 -5.80 10.37 -13.82
N VAL A 136 -5.63 9.15 -14.33
CA VAL A 136 -5.74 8.87 -15.76
C VAL A 136 -7.14 8.35 -16.03
N GLU A 137 -7.93 9.15 -16.74
CA GLU A 137 -9.27 8.77 -17.17
C GLU A 137 -9.19 7.77 -18.34
N GLY A 138 -9.89 6.65 -18.20
CA GLY A 138 -9.97 5.57 -19.19
C GLY A 138 -11.11 4.60 -18.84
N GLU A 139 -11.23 3.47 -19.55
CA GLU A 139 -12.29 2.47 -19.28
C GLU A 139 -12.28 1.95 -17.84
N LYS A 140 -11.08 1.86 -17.25
CA LYS A 140 -10.87 1.68 -15.81
C LYS A 140 -9.95 2.80 -15.35
N PRO A 141 -10.44 3.79 -14.61
CA PRO A 141 -9.58 4.85 -14.14
C PRO A 141 -8.54 4.30 -13.17
N TYR A 142 -7.33 4.84 -13.23
CA TYR A 142 -6.25 4.46 -12.34
C TYR A 142 -5.37 5.65 -11.97
N LEU A 143 -4.70 5.53 -10.82
CA LEU A 143 -3.71 6.49 -10.37
C LEU A 143 -2.32 6.15 -10.89
N GLN A 144 -1.60 7.19 -11.30
CA GLN A 144 -0.22 7.13 -11.74
C GLN A 144 0.65 8.15 -10.98
N PHE A 145 1.92 7.80 -10.74
CA PHE A 145 2.88 8.77 -10.22
C PHE A 145 3.22 9.82 -11.29
N SER A 146 3.28 11.09 -10.88
CA SER A 146 3.70 12.21 -11.72
C SER A 146 5.01 12.81 -11.22
N SER A 147 5.88 13.19 -12.16
CA SER A 147 7.06 14.01 -11.89
C SER A 147 6.72 15.49 -11.71
N GLU A 148 5.57 15.93 -12.24
CA GLU A 148 5.13 17.32 -12.16
C GLU A 148 4.24 17.54 -10.94
N PRO A 149 4.30 18.74 -10.30
CA PRO A 149 3.44 19.06 -9.18
C PRO A 149 1.96 19.03 -9.57
N THR A 150 1.21 18.05 -9.05
CA THR A 150 -0.24 17.96 -9.24
C THR A 150 -1.01 18.36 -7.97
N PRO A 151 -2.31 18.67 -8.09
CA PRO A 151 -3.17 18.94 -6.93
C PRO A 151 -3.19 17.80 -5.91
N LEU A 152 -3.13 16.55 -6.37
CA LEU A 152 -3.20 15.36 -5.52
C LEU A 152 -1.79 14.89 -5.16
N TRP A 153 -1.50 14.77 -3.86
CA TRP A 153 -0.19 14.34 -3.40
C TRP A 153 -0.28 13.40 -2.20
N ILE A 154 0.74 12.56 -2.08
CA ILE A 154 0.94 11.67 -0.93
C ILE A 154 2.32 11.90 -0.33
N MET A 155 2.44 11.72 0.98
CA MET A 155 3.70 11.81 1.70
C MET A 155 3.76 10.64 2.69
N PRO A 156 4.45 9.55 2.31
CA PRO A 156 4.65 8.43 3.22
C PRO A 156 5.67 8.82 4.30
N HIS A 157 5.33 8.54 5.55
CA HIS A 157 6.20 8.72 6.70
C HIS A 157 6.14 7.48 7.59
N LEU A 158 7.26 7.18 8.25
CA LEU A 158 7.32 6.15 9.26
C LEU A 158 7.01 6.77 10.62
N SER A 159 6.05 6.20 11.33
CA SER A 159 5.77 6.52 12.73
C SER A 159 6.92 6.05 13.63
N GLU A 160 7.05 6.63 14.83
CA GLU A 160 7.96 6.15 15.87
C GLU A 160 7.68 4.69 16.29
N SER A 161 6.42 4.24 16.14
CA SER A 161 6.00 2.84 16.33
C SER A 161 6.46 1.89 15.22
N GLY A 162 7.04 2.41 14.13
CA GLY A 162 7.44 1.62 12.95
C GLY A 162 6.31 1.32 11.98
N GLU A 163 5.12 1.88 12.20
CA GLU A 163 3.96 1.83 11.31
C GLU A 163 4.13 2.81 10.14
N THR A 164 3.69 2.42 8.95
CA THR A 164 3.73 3.30 7.78
C THR A 164 2.46 4.14 7.72
N LEU A 165 2.62 5.43 7.96
CA LEU A 165 1.56 6.42 7.83
C LEU A 165 1.71 7.12 6.48
N VAL A 166 0.60 7.34 5.79
CA VAL A 166 0.60 8.13 4.56
C VAL A 166 -0.27 9.35 4.79
N GLU A 167 0.34 10.53 4.65
CA GLU A 167 -0.43 11.76 4.54
C GLU A 167 -0.85 11.94 3.10
N LEU A 168 -2.15 12.02 2.88
CA LEU A 168 -2.72 12.47 1.64
C LEU A 168 -3.09 13.93 1.79
N GLY A 169 -2.80 14.73 0.76
CA GLY A 169 -3.43 16.02 0.65
C GLY A 169 -3.82 16.38 -0.77
N VAL A 170 -4.79 17.27 -0.85
CA VAL A 170 -5.21 17.91 -2.09
C VAL A 170 -4.96 19.41 -1.95
N ARG A 171 -4.24 19.97 -2.93
CA ARG A 171 -3.97 21.40 -3.06
C ARG A 171 -4.79 21.95 -4.21
N LEU A 172 -5.76 22.80 -3.91
CA LEU A 172 -6.52 23.51 -4.93
C LEU A 172 -6.19 25.00 -4.89
N LEU A 173 -5.98 25.56 -6.07
CA LEU A 173 -5.90 27.00 -6.28
C LEU A 173 -7.32 27.48 -6.59
N THR A 174 -7.87 28.35 -5.74
CA THR A 174 -9.15 29.01 -6.03
C THR A 174 -8.95 30.07 -7.12
N GLU A 175 -9.95 30.27 -7.98
CA GLU A 175 -9.97 31.38 -8.95
C GLU A 175 -9.72 32.71 -8.19
N GLY A 176 -8.60 33.38 -8.51
CA GLY A 176 -8.12 34.56 -7.78
C GLY A 176 -6.71 34.43 -7.18
N ASN A 177 -6.07 33.26 -7.26
CA ASN A 177 -4.64 33.03 -6.94
C ASN A 177 -4.19 33.27 -5.48
N GLU A 178 -5.07 33.63 -4.55
CA GLU A 178 -4.65 34.03 -3.19
C GLU A 178 -5.01 33.07 -2.05
N LYS A 179 -5.96 32.14 -2.24
CA LYS A 179 -6.32 31.17 -1.19
C LYS A 179 -5.99 29.76 -1.61
N LEU A 180 -4.97 29.22 -0.96
CA LEU A 180 -4.54 27.84 -1.10
C LEU A 180 -5.34 27.00 -0.09
N VAL A 181 -6.32 26.25 -0.60
CA VAL A 181 -7.08 25.31 0.23
C VAL A 181 -6.34 23.98 0.19
N GLU A 182 -5.81 23.58 1.35
CA GLU A 182 -5.14 22.30 1.54
C GLU A 182 -5.95 21.46 2.53
N GLU A 183 -6.51 20.35 2.04
CA GLU A 183 -7.15 19.35 2.89
C GLU A 183 -6.19 18.18 3.06
N LYS A 184 -5.99 17.75 4.31
CA LYS A 184 -5.07 16.66 4.67
C LYS A 184 -5.82 15.55 5.36
N LYS A 185 -5.48 14.31 5.01
CA LYS A 185 -5.96 13.12 5.69
C LYS A 185 -4.81 12.15 5.85
N THR A 186 -4.56 11.74 7.08
CA THR A 186 -3.60 10.69 7.39
C THR A 186 -4.34 9.37 7.44
N PHE A 187 -3.79 8.35 6.80
CA PHE A 187 -4.27 6.99 6.96
C PHE A 187 -3.11 6.02 7.09
N GLU A 188 -3.38 4.95 7.83
CA GLU A 188 -2.48 3.81 7.93
C GLU A 188 -2.73 2.86 6.76
N ILE A 189 -1.64 2.49 6.08
CA ILE A 189 -1.69 1.45 5.06
C ILE A 189 -1.30 0.14 5.74
N GLU A 190 -2.18 -0.85 5.65
CA GLU A 190 -1.84 -2.20 6.10
C GLU A 190 -0.65 -2.72 5.29
N ASP A 191 0.41 -3.14 6.01
CA ASP A 191 1.58 -3.82 5.45
C ASP A 191 1.13 -5.14 4.82
N LEU A 192 0.63 -5.06 3.58
CA LEU A 192 0.54 -6.21 2.70
C LEU A 192 1.95 -6.46 2.16
N LEU A 193 2.84 -6.93 3.03
CA LEU A 193 4.10 -7.58 2.66
C LEU A 193 3.73 -8.80 1.81
N GLN A 194 3.45 -8.57 0.53
CA GLN A 194 3.31 -9.65 -0.43
C GLN A 194 4.65 -10.37 -0.44
N LYS A 195 4.60 -11.71 -0.41
CA LYS A 195 5.75 -12.54 -0.76
C LYS A 195 6.28 -12.02 -2.10
N GLU A 196 7.39 -11.29 -2.07
CA GLU A 196 8.02 -10.79 -3.28
C GLU A 196 8.30 -11.98 -4.20
N ASP A 197 8.05 -11.77 -5.49
CA ASP A 197 8.38 -12.76 -6.52
C ASP A 197 9.88 -13.07 -6.43
N PRO A 198 10.28 -14.32 -6.16
CA PRO A 198 11.69 -14.69 -6.03
C PRO A 198 12.53 -14.33 -7.26
N SER A 199 11.89 -14.11 -8.41
CA SER A 199 12.52 -13.67 -9.67
C SER A 199 13.02 -12.22 -9.65
N LYS A 200 12.61 -11.40 -8.67
CA LYS A 200 13.01 -9.98 -8.53
C LYS A 200 14.09 -9.73 -7.48
N LYS A 201 14.55 -10.79 -6.80
CA LYS A 201 15.53 -10.67 -5.71
C LYS A 201 16.90 -10.26 -6.24
N ASP A 202 17.55 -9.34 -5.54
CA ASP A 202 18.91 -8.89 -5.85
C ASP A 202 19.86 -10.11 -5.90
N PRO A 203 20.46 -10.43 -7.08
CA PRO A 203 21.36 -11.57 -7.22
C PRO A 203 22.57 -11.49 -6.27
N LEU A 204 23.08 -10.27 -6.00
CA LEU A 204 24.18 -10.06 -5.06
C LEU A 204 23.75 -10.39 -3.63
N PHE A 205 22.52 -10.02 -3.26
CA PHE A 205 21.97 -10.34 -1.95
C PHE A 205 21.77 -11.85 -1.80
N GLN A 206 21.24 -12.55 -2.82
CA GLN A 206 21.09 -14.00 -2.79
C GLN A 206 22.43 -14.73 -2.69
N GLN A 207 23.46 -14.25 -3.38
CA GLN A 207 24.81 -14.79 -3.26
C GLN A 207 25.37 -14.59 -1.83
N ALA A 208 25.20 -13.39 -1.27
CA ALA A 208 25.63 -13.08 0.09
C ALA A 208 24.95 -13.98 1.13
N VAL A 209 23.62 -14.13 1.02
CA VAL A 209 22.83 -15.05 1.86
C VAL A 209 23.33 -16.49 1.72
N GLY A 210 23.48 -16.97 0.49
CA GLY A 210 23.90 -18.34 0.22
C GLY A 210 25.30 -18.66 0.74
N LEU A 211 26.21 -17.70 0.71
CA LEU A 211 27.55 -17.87 1.29
C LEU A 211 27.54 -17.77 2.80
N LEU A 212 26.71 -16.90 3.39
CA LEU A 212 26.58 -16.86 4.85
C LEU A 212 26.04 -18.20 5.36
N GLN A 213 25.01 -18.76 4.72
CA GLN A 213 24.42 -20.07 5.05
C GLN A 213 25.41 -21.23 5.00
N LYS A 214 26.38 -21.19 4.07
CA LYS A 214 27.42 -22.21 3.92
C LYS A 214 28.60 -22.01 4.87
N GLY A 215 28.65 -20.90 5.60
CA GLY A 215 29.73 -20.61 6.54
C GLY A 215 29.77 -21.64 7.67
N HIS A 216 30.98 -22.07 8.03
CA HIS A 216 31.20 -23.00 9.12
C HIS A 216 31.51 -22.23 10.40
N TRP A 217 30.72 -22.47 11.45
CA TRP A 217 30.86 -21.78 12.73
C TRP A 217 31.84 -22.55 13.63
N TRP A 218 32.83 -21.82 14.14
CA TRP A 218 33.77 -22.26 15.15
C TRP A 218 33.59 -21.48 16.45
N GLU A 219 33.72 -22.19 17.56
CA GLU A 219 33.82 -21.61 18.89
C GLU A 219 35.00 -20.63 19.02
N PRO A 220 35.00 -19.81 20.10
CA PRO A 220 36.12 -18.94 20.41
C PRO A 220 37.43 -19.71 20.49
N ASP A 221 38.50 -19.09 19.99
CA ASP A 221 39.80 -19.75 19.96
C ASP A 221 40.40 -19.79 21.38
N ARG A 222 40.49 -21.00 21.95
CA ARG A 222 41.11 -21.23 23.26
C ARG A 222 42.57 -20.79 23.30
N LEU A 223 43.29 -20.80 22.18
CA LEU A 223 44.66 -20.30 22.12
C LEU A 223 44.70 -18.78 22.31
N PHE A 224 43.78 -18.04 21.69
CA PHE A 224 43.69 -16.59 21.92
C PHE A 224 43.26 -16.27 23.36
N GLU A 225 42.38 -17.08 23.95
CA GLU A 225 41.95 -16.90 25.34
C GLU A 225 43.10 -17.09 26.33
N LEU A 226 43.84 -18.20 26.21
CA LEU A 226 44.85 -18.63 27.17
C LEU A 226 46.23 -18.02 26.92
N TYR A 227 46.62 -17.88 25.65
CA TYR A 227 47.98 -17.54 25.25
C TYR A 227 48.07 -16.37 24.26
N GLY A 228 46.93 -15.77 23.89
CA GLY A 228 46.90 -14.61 23.01
C GLY A 228 47.73 -13.47 23.59
N GLY A 229 48.81 -13.10 22.91
CA GLY A 229 49.60 -11.91 23.20
C GLY A 229 48.75 -10.63 23.17
N PHE A 230 49.36 -9.49 23.51
CA PHE A 230 48.66 -8.20 23.55
C PHE A 230 47.89 -7.89 22.26
N GLU A 231 48.44 -8.27 21.12
CA GLU A 231 47.87 -8.10 19.78
C GLU A 231 46.55 -8.87 19.54
N TYR A 232 46.28 -9.95 20.29
CA TYR A 232 45.07 -10.78 20.15
C TYR A 232 44.04 -10.55 21.26
N GLN A 233 44.30 -9.65 22.21
CA GLN A 233 43.36 -9.35 23.29
C GLN A 233 41.99 -8.90 22.77
N ALA A 234 41.98 -8.15 21.66
CA ALA A 234 40.75 -7.70 21.01
C ALA A 234 39.92 -8.84 20.41
N LEU A 235 40.50 -10.03 20.19
CA LEU A 235 39.81 -11.19 19.62
C LEU A 235 39.37 -12.22 20.66
N LYS A 236 39.73 -12.05 21.95
CA LYS A 236 39.25 -12.94 23.02
C LYS A 236 37.73 -13.00 23.00
N ASN A 237 37.13 -14.16 23.29
CA ASN A 237 35.67 -14.37 23.33
C ASN A 237 34.94 -13.94 22.03
N HIS A 238 35.61 -13.92 20.88
CA HIS A 238 34.93 -13.77 19.59
C HIS A 238 34.68 -15.16 19.01
N GLU A 239 33.45 -15.38 18.54
CA GLU A 239 33.12 -16.50 17.69
C GLU A 239 33.77 -16.32 16.32
N ARG A 240 33.89 -17.41 15.56
CA ARG A 240 34.48 -17.37 14.21
C ARG A 240 33.57 -18.03 13.22
N ILE A 241 33.42 -17.42 12.06
CA ILE A 241 32.76 -18.04 10.91
C ILE A 241 33.75 -18.12 9.77
N GLU A 242 33.92 -19.32 9.24
CA GLU A 242 34.81 -19.62 8.13
C GLU A 242 34.00 -19.80 6.85
N PHE A 243 34.40 -19.07 5.81
CA PHE A 243 33.84 -19.20 4.48
C PHE A 243 34.89 -19.85 3.56
N SER A 244 34.54 -21.01 3.02
CA SER A 244 35.38 -21.70 2.03
C SER A 244 35.24 -21.02 0.67
N TYR A 245 36.29 -20.32 0.24
CA TYR A 245 36.43 -19.80 -1.12
C TYR A 245 37.39 -20.68 -1.93
N GLU A 246 37.36 -20.55 -3.26
CA GLU A 246 38.19 -21.36 -4.18
C GLU A 246 39.70 -21.20 -3.93
N GLU A 247 40.16 -20.04 -3.45
CA GLU A 247 41.60 -19.79 -3.25
C GLU A 247 42.05 -19.88 -1.79
N LYS A 248 41.36 -19.18 -0.87
CA LYS A 248 41.72 -19.12 0.55
C LYS A 248 40.48 -18.99 1.44
N PRO A 249 40.42 -19.70 2.57
CA PRO A 249 39.35 -19.52 3.53
C PRO A 249 39.38 -18.09 4.09
N ASN A 250 38.21 -17.50 4.25
CA ASN A 250 38.04 -16.23 4.94
C ASN A 250 37.46 -16.51 6.32
N VAL A 251 38.21 -16.16 7.36
CA VAL A 251 37.78 -16.34 8.75
C VAL A 251 37.43 -14.98 9.33
N VAL A 252 36.17 -14.81 9.71
CA VAL A 252 35.67 -13.57 10.30
C VAL A 252 35.38 -13.81 11.77
N HIS A 253 35.99 -12.99 12.63
CA HIS A 253 35.75 -12.99 14.07
C HIS A 253 34.63 -12.01 14.40
N PHE A 254 33.65 -12.42 15.22
CA PHE A 254 32.49 -11.59 15.55
C PHE A 254 31.97 -11.87 16.96
N ARG A 255 31.14 -10.95 17.45
CA ARG A 255 30.32 -11.08 18.67
C ARG A 255 28.87 -10.71 18.37
N GLN A 256 27.98 -10.94 19.34
CA GLN A 256 26.62 -10.43 19.27
C GLN A 256 26.63 -8.90 19.07
N GLY A 257 25.82 -8.42 18.12
CA GLY A 257 25.74 -7.03 17.73
C GLY A 257 26.70 -6.60 16.62
N ASP A 258 27.76 -7.38 16.35
CA ASP A 258 28.70 -7.08 15.28
C ASP A 258 28.01 -7.15 13.91
N THR A 259 28.46 -6.27 13.01
CA THR A 259 27.98 -6.18 11.63
C THR A 259 29.06 -6.65 10.66
N LEU A 260 28.65 -7.52 9.75
CA LEU A 260 29.45 -7.95 8.61
C LEU A 260 28.96 -7.25 7.35
N VAL A 261 29.88 -6.89 6.47
CA VAL A 261 29.59 -6.33 5.15
C VAL A 261 30.05 -7.29 4.07
N TRP A 262 29.21 -7.45 3.04
CA TRP A 262 29.53 -8.23 1.84
C TRP A 262 30.09 -7.31 0.76
N LYS A 263 31.39 -7.41 0.50
CA LYS A 263 32.06 -6.61 -0.51
C LYS A 263 33.10 -7.44 -1.26
N ASP A 264 33.19 -7.24 -2.57
CA ASP A 264 34.19 -7.91 -3.43
C ASP A 264 34.20 -9.44 -3.25
N GLY A 265 33.01 -10.02 -3.07
CA GLY A 265 32.86 -11.47 -2.88
C GLY A 265 33.26 -11.98 -1.49
N LYS A 266 33.43 -11.11 -0.48
CA LYS A 266 33.91 -11.49 0.85
C LYS A 266 33.10 -10.85 1.97
N TRP A 267 32.86 -11.61 3.03
CA TRP A 267 32.37 -11.10 4.30
C TRP A 267 33.53 -10.51 5.12
N SER A 268 33.33 -9.34 5.70
CA SER A 268 34.30 -8.72 6.61
C SER A 268 33.57 -8.01 7.74
N ARG A 269 34.13 -8.04 8.95
CA ARG A 269 33.58 -7.29 10.08
C ARG A 269 33.88 -5.82 9.89
N VAL A 270 32.85 -4.98 10.00
CA VAL A 270 32.98 -3.53 9.95
C VAL A 270 32.16 -2.87 11.05
N PHE A 271 32.57 -1.66 11.43
CA PHE A 271 31.69 -0.79 12.20
C PHE A 271 30.65 -0.18 11.27
N VAL A 272 29.42 -0.08 11.76
CA VAL A 272 28.33 0.59 11.06
C VAL A 272 28.76 2.01 10.67
N GLY A 273 28.66 2.36 9.38
CA GLY A 273 29.20 3.61 8.88
C GLY A 273 29.09 3.78 7.36
N LYS A 274 30.07 4.45 6.75
CA LYS A 274 30.05 4.70 5.29
C LYS A 274 30.22 3.42 4.46
N GLU A 275 30.96 2.45 4.99
CA GLU A 275 31.31 1.21 4.30
C GLU A 275 30.11 0.26 4.12
N THR A 276 29.10 0.37 5.00
CA THR A 276 27.92 -0.49 4.98
C THR A 276 26.87 0.00 3.95
N ARG A 277 26.79 1.30 3.67
CA ARG A 277 25.68 1.96 2.93
C ARG A 277 25.36 1.45 1.51
N LYS A 278 26.28 0.77 0.84
CA LYS A 278 26.12 0.32 -0.56
C LYS A 278 26.36 -1.17 -0.75
N ALA A 279 26.36 -1.91 0.34
CA ALA A 279 26.63 -3.33 0.36
C ALA A 279 25.55 -4.05 1.17
N PRO A 280 25.29 -5.33 0.86
CA PRO A 280 24.57 -6.19 1.77
C PRO A 280 25.29 -6.28 3.10
N ILE A 281 24.52 -6.31 4.18
CA ILE A 281 25.04 -6.41 5.54
C ILE A 281 24.36 -7.55 6.28
N ALA A 282 25.08 -8.13 7.24
CA ALA A 282 24.56 -9.12 8.16
C ALA A 282 24.90 -8.69 9.60
N GLN A 283 23.94 -8.75 10.52
CA GLN A 283 24.17 -8.49 11.93
C GLN A 283 23.96 -9.77 12.73
N ALA A 284 24.89 -10.06 13.63
CA ALA A 284 24.76 -11.16 14.59
C ALA A 284 23.75 -10.77 15.68
N LYS A 285 22.47 -11.06 15.47
CA LYS A 285 21.39 -10.66 16.37
C LYS A 285 21.47 -11.39 17.71
N MET A 286 21.73 -12.69 17.65
CA MET A 286 21.86 -13.54 18.82
C MET A 286 22.99 -14.51 18.61
N VAL A 287 23.88 -14.58 19.61
CA VAL A 287 24.99 -15.54 19.65
C VAL A 287 24.86 -16.28 20.97
N THR A 288 24.65 -17.59 20.90
CA THR A 288 24.55 -18.47 22.06
C THR A 288 25.49 -19.66 21.87
N PRO A 289 25.82 -20.42 22.92
CA PRO A 289 26.65 -21.62 22.80
C PRO A 289 26.08 -22.73 21.89
N GLN A 290 24.82 -22.63 21.47
CA GLN A 290 24.12 -23.64 20.67
C GLN A 290 23.72 -23.14 19.27
N LYS A 291 23.53 -21.82 19.11
CA LYS A 291 23.09 -21.23 17.85
C LYS A 291 23.56 -19.80 17.67
N ILE A 292 23.72 -19.42 16.41
CA ILE A 292 23.86 -18.04 15.97
C ILE A 292 22.70 -17.71 15.04
N GLU A 293 22.06 -16.57 15.28
CA GLU A 293 21.06 -16.00 14.39
C GLU A 293 21.60 -14.71 13.75
N TRP A 294 21.67 -14.75 12.43
CA TRP A 294 22.01 -13.62 11.59
C TRP A 294 20.76 -13.01 11.00
N GLU A 295 20.73 -11.68 11.00
CA GLU A 295 19.76 -10.89 10.24
C GLU A 295 20.52 -10.20 9.11
N LEU A 296 20.08 -10.39 7.87
CA LEU A 296 20.72 -9.84 6.69
C LEU A 296 19.80 -8.86 5.99
N TRP A 297 20.41 -7.84 5.38
CA TRP A 297 19.71 -6.85 4.57
C TRP A 297 20.40 -6.65 3.23
N SER A 298 19.62 -6.36 2.19
CA SER A 298 20.14 -5.94 0.89
C SER A 298 20.83 -4.58 0.95
N SER A 299 21.50 -4.22 -0.14
CA SER A 299 22.17 -2.92 -0.30
C SER A 299 21.22 -1.73 -0.12
N ASP A 300 19.95 -1.87 -0.51
CA ASP A 300 18.89 -0.85 -0.34
C ASP A 300 18.05 -1.03 0.93
N GLY A 301 18.25 -2.12 1.66
CA GLY A 301 17.58 -2.42 2.93
C GLY A 301 16.12 -2.86 2.83
N LEU A 302 15.61 -3.04 1.61
CA LEU A 302 14.25 -3.47 1.36
C LEU A 302 14.08 -4.98 1.49
N GLU A 303 15.09 -5.75 1.06
CA GLU A 303 15.09 -7.20 1.26
C GLU A 303 15.76 -7.54 2.59
N LYS A 304 15.18 -8.54 3.26
CA LYS A 304 15.68 -9.06 4.53
C LYS A 304 15.66 -10.59 4.52
N ALA A 305 16.68 -11.19 5.11
CA ALA A 305 16.78 -12.63 5.30
C ALA A 305 17.26 -12.94 6.71
N SER A 306 16.91 -14.13 7.20
CA SER A 306 17.45 -14.67 8.45
C SER A 306 18.22 -15.94 8.15
N VAL A 307 19.42 -16.07 8.72
CA VAL A 307 20.26 -17.25 8.60
C VAL A 307 20.60 -17.74 10.00
N THR A 308 20.39 -19.01 10.26
CA THR A 308 20.69 -19.64 11.55
C THR A 308 21.78 -20.68 11.36
N HIS A 309 22.82 -20.61 12.18
CA HIS A 309 23.79 -21.69 12.33
C HIS A 309 23.53 -22.37 13.67
N GLU A 310 23.27 -23.67 13.63
CA GLU A 310 23.16 -24.49 14.83
C GLU A 310 24.46 -25.25 15.03
N LYS A 311 24.83 -25.44 16.29
CA LYS A 311 25.98 -26.23 16.64
C LYS A 311 25.66 -27.70 16.39
N GLU A 312 26.45 -28.35 15.54
CA GLU A 312 26.36 -29.80 15.39
C GLU A 312 26.59 -30.44 16.77
N ARG A 313 25.59 -31.20 17.24
CA ARG A 313 25.78 -32.03 18.43
C ARG A 313 26.82 -33.08 18.05
N ALA A 314 27.95 -33.07 18.74
CA ALA A 314 28.92 -34.15 18.65
C ALA A 314 28.17 -35.48 18.90
N GLN A 315 28.13 -36.32 17.86
CA GLN A 315 27.69 -37.71 17.97
C GLN A 315 28.79 -38.54 18.63
#